data_AF-A0A1E7ZBT0-F1
#
_entry.id   AF-A0A1E7ZBT0-F1
#
_cell.length_a   1.000
_cell.length_b   1.000
_cell.length_c   1.000
_cell.angle_alpha   90.00
_cell.angle_beta   90.00
_cell.angle_gamma   90.00
#
_symmetry.space_group_name_H-M   'P 1'
#
loop_
_entity.id
_entity.type
_entity.pdbx_description
1 polymer ?
#
loop_
_entity_poly.entity_id
_entity_poly.type
_entity_poly.pdbx_seq_one_letter_code
_entity_poly.pdbx_strand_id
1 'polypeptide(L)'
;MSSVAIPSEKLADLIKVLQSGIRFYKAGIKAVKCDDTKEMFTRILTEKEQACTELRRHCSGVKDTGSNFIVDARNVYTRLISRVTSHSDQMFTEQLASMERKVLHYFDDVLKEQLPQHIAQLLRKIRTRLLQCYDELQLIKSARKRFIHNQA
;
A
#
# COMPACT_ATOMS: atom_id res chain seq x y z
N MET A 1 34.15 0.93 17.39
CA MET A 1 32.90 0.17 17.60
C MET A 1 31.75 1.05 17.13
N SER A 2 31.31 0.91 15.88
CA SER A 2 30.26 1.77 15.33
C SER A 2 28.92 1.03 15.42
N SER A 3 28.09 1.45 16.36
CA SER A 3 26.73 0.95 16.57
C SER A 3 25.86 1.35 15.38
N VAL A 4 25.74 0.47 14.37
CA VAL A 4 24.77 0.62 13.28
C VAL A 4 23.42 0.11 13.77
N ALA A 5 22.76 0.92 14.60
CA ALA A 5 21.43 0.61 15.15
C ALA A 5 20.29 1.29 14.35
N ILE A 6 20.45 1.46 13.03
CA ILE A 6 19.46 2.09 12.14
C ILE A 6 18.45 1.11 11.45
N PRO A 7 18.59 -0.24 11.43
CA PRO A 7 17.59 -1.10 10.76
C PRO A 7 16.17 -1.01 11.34
N SER A 8 16.05 -0.84 12.66
CA SER A 8 14.77 -0.99 13.38
C SER A 8 13.73 0.09 13.08
N GLU A 9 14.14 1.36 13.04
CA GLU A 9 13.21 2.48 12.87
C GLU A 9 12.65 2.58 11.44
N LYS A 10 13.48 2.36 10.42
CA LYS A 10 13.03 2.39 9.01
C LYS A 10 12.18 1.17 8.64
N LEU A 11 12.53 -0.01 9.17
CA LEU A 11 11.68 -1.20 9.05
C LEU A 11 10.35 -1.00 9.78
N ALA A 12 10.37 -0.37 10.96
CA ALA A 12 9.15 0.02 11.66
C ALA A 12 8.27 0.96 10.82
N ASP A 13 8.86 1.97 10.19
CA ASP A 13 8.13 2.91 9.34
C ASP A 13 7.57 2.23 8.08
N LEU A 14 8.34 1.35 7.43
CA LEU A 14 7.85 0.52 6.32
C LEU A 14 6.64 -0.32 6.74
N ILE A 15 6.73 -0.98 7.90
CA ILE A 15 5.61 -1.76 8.47
C ILE A 15 4.40 -0.86 8.71
N LYS A 16 4.58 0.36 9.22
CA LYS A 16 3.47 1.33 9.41
C LYS A 16 2.83 1.75 8.09
N VAL A 17 3.64 2.02 7.06
CA VAL A 17 3.17 2.37 5.71
C VAL A 17 2.34 1.22 5.13
N LEU A 18 2.82 -0.02 5.24
CA LEU A 18 2.09 -1.21 4.80
C LEU A 18 0.79 -1.42 5.59
N GLN A 19 0.80 -1.25 6.91
CA GLN A 19 -0.41 -1.37 7.75
C GLN A 19 -1.46 -0.32 7.42
N SER A 20 -1.04 0.90 7.08
CA SER A 20 -1.98 1.91 6.62
C SER A 20 -2.55 1.55 5.25
N GLY A 21 -1.72 1.06 4.32
CA GLY A 21 -2.19 0.47 3.06
C GLY A 21 -3.25 -0.62 3.29
N ILE A 22 -2.99 -1.57 4.21
CA ILE A 22 -3.93 -2.62 4.62
C ILE A 22 -5.27 -2.05 5.09
N ARG A 23 -5.25 -1.07 6.00
CA ARG A 23 -6.48 -0.41 6.48
C ARG A 23 -7.22 0.26 5.33
N PHE A 24 -6.49 0.87 4.41
CA PHE A 24 -7.06 1.57 3.26
C PHE A 24 -7.68 0.61 2.24
N TYR A 25 -7.05 -0.52 1.94
CA TYR A 25 -7.65 -1.58 1.11
C TYR A 25 -8.88 -2.20 1.79
N LYS A 26 -8.83 -2.48 3.10
CA LYS A 26 -10.00 -2.96 3.86
C LYS A 26 -11.18 -2.00 3.79
N ALA A 27 -10.92 -0.69 3.83
CA ALA A 27 -11.95 0.33 3.65
C ALA A 27 -12.43 0.41 2.18
N GLY A 28 -11.51 0.37 1.22
CA GLY A 28 -11.81 0.37 -0.21
C GLY A 28 -12.73 -0.79 -0.60
N ILE A 29 -12.43 -2.01 -0.15
CA ILE A 29 -13.25 -3.23 -0.41
C ILE A 29 -14.68 -3.06 0.10
N LYS A 30 -14.87 -2.41 1.25
CA LYS A 30 -16.21 -2.13 1.81
C LYS A 30 -16.96 -1.04 1.05
N ALA A 31 -16.25 -0.11 0.41
CA ALA A 31 -16.84 1.07 -0.21
C ALA A 31 -17.11 0.90 -1.72
N VAL A 32 -16.30 0.10 -2.42
CA VAL A 32 -16.48 -0.15 -3.86
C VAL A 32 -17.63 -1.13 -4.07
N LYS A 33 -18.42 -0.90 -5.13
CA LYS A 33 -19.57 -1.76 -5.46
C LYS A 33 -19.20 -2.87 -6.45
N CYS A 34 -18.30 -2.59 -7.38
CA CYS A 34 -17.84 -3.52 -8.41
C CYS A 34 -17.05 -4.69 -7.82
N ASP A 35 -17.49 -5.92 -8.09
CA ASP A 35 -16.89 -7.14 -7.52
C ASP A 35 -15.48 -7.39 -8.05
N ASP A 36 -15.21 -7.15 -9.34
CA ASP A 36 -13.84 -7.23 -9.90
C ASP A 36 -12.86 -6.29 -9.16
N THR A 37 -13.34 -5.11 -8.76
CA THR A 37 -12.53 -4.15 -7.99
C THR A 37 -12.31 -4.63 -6.55
N LYS A 38 -13.32 -5.24 -5.92
CA LYS A 38 -13.17 -5.85 -4.58
C LYS A 38 -12.18 -7.00 -4.59
N GLU A 39 -12.25 -7.90 -5.58
CA GLU A 39 -11.38 -9.06 -5.68
C GLU A 39 -9.92 -8.63 -5.83
N MET A 40 -9.65 -7.68 -6.72
CA MET A 40 -8.33 -7.09 -6.87
C MET A 40 -7.85 -6.43 -5.58
N PHE A 41 -8.67 -5.59 -4.94
CA PHE A 41 -8.29 -4.96 -3.68
C PHE A 41 -8.00 -5.99 -2.58
N THR A 42 -8.74 -7.10 -2.56
CA THR A 42 -8.53 -8.21 -1.63
C THR A 42 -7.20 -8.91 -1.90
N ARG A 43 -6.83 -9.13 -3.16
CA ARG A 43 -5.54 -9.70 -3.53
C ARG A 43 -4.37 -8.82 -3.08
N ILE A 44 -4.44 -7.50 -3.35
CA ILE A 44 -3.39 -6.56 -2.92
C ILE A 44 -3.33 -6.46 -1.39
N LEU A 45 -4.48 -6.51 -0.72
CA LEU A 45 -4.56 -6.56 0.73
C LEU A 45 -3.81 -7.78 1.29
N THR A 46 -4.06 -8.98 0.76
CA THR A 46 -3.39 -10.21 1.20
C THR A 46 -1.87 -10.13 1.03
N GLU A 47 -1.38 -9.64 -0.10
CA GLU A 47 0.05 -9.45 -0.34
C GLU A 47 0.69 -8.48 0.66
N LYS A 48 0.00 -7.38 1.00
CA LYS A 48 0.48 -6.45 2.04
C LYS A 48 0.48 -7.06 3.43
N GLU A 49 -0.54 -7.84 3.79
CA GLU A 49 -0.59 -8.54 5.09
C GLU A 49 0.55 -9.56 5.22
N GLN A 50 0.87 -10.27 4.14
CA GLN A 50 2.03 -11.17 4.07
C GLN A 50 3.34 -10.39 4.20
N ALA A 51 3.52 -9.29 3.45
CA ALA A 51 4.70 -8.43 3.55
C ALA A 51 4.92 -7.87 4.97
N CYS A 52 3.85 -7.42 5.62
CA CYS A 52 3.88 -6.99 7.03
C CYS A 52 4.33 -8.12 7.96
N THR A 53 3.82 -9.32 7.74
CA THR A 53 4.17 -10.50 8.56
C THR A 53 5.62 -10.89 8.36
N GLU A 54 6.11 -10.91 7.12
CA GLU A 54 7.51 -11.17 6.79
C GLU A 54 8.43 -10.14 7.45
N LEU A 55 8.14 -8.84 7.32
CA LEU A 55 8.96 -7.77 7.90
C LEU A 55 8.95 -7.78 9.43
N ARG A 56 7.81 -8.08 10.06
CA ARG A 56 7.70 -8.18 11.53
C ARG A 56 8.59 -9.29 12.11
N ARG A 57 8.83 -10.39 11.39
CA ARG A 57 9.75 -11.45 11.85
C ARG A 57 11.20 -10.96 11.99
N HIS A 58 11.58 -9.92 11.24
CA HIS A 58 12.90 -9.32 11.27
C HIS A 58 12.98 -8.05 12.13
N CYS A 59 11.85 -7.60 12.69
CA CYS A 59 11.77 -6.39 13.49
C CYS A 59 11.07 -6.70 14.83
N SER A 60 11.83 -7.21 15.81
CA SER A 60 11.34 -7.42 17.17
C SER A 60 11.16 -6.08 17.89
N GLY A 61 9.92 -5.76 18.31
CA GLY A 61 9.66 -4.63 19.22
C GLY A 61 9.03 -3.37 18.60
N VAL A 62 8.59 -3.39 17.35
CA VAL A 62 7.89 -2.22 16.76
C VAL A 62 6.50 -2.08 17.38
N LYS A 63 6.39 -1.22 18.41
CA LYS A 63 5.10 -0.73 18.91
C LYS A 63 4.47 0.20 17.87
N ASP A 64 3.18 0.01 17.63
CA ASP A 64 2.32 0.80 16.73
C ASP A 64 2.27 2.26 17.20
N THR A 65 3.29 3.04 16.84
CA THR A 65 3.36 4.49 17.12
C THR A 65 2.74 5.20 15.93
N GLY A 66 1.52 5.69 16.14
CA GLY A 66 0.63 6.28 15.16
C GLY A 66 1.36 7.21 14.17
N SER A 67 1.60 6.70 12.95
CA SER A 67 2.22 7.48 11.88
C SER A 67 1.20 8.41 11.21
N ASN A 68 1.66 9.54 10.70
CA ASN A 68 0.89 10.49 9.88
C ASN A 68 0.15 9.81 8.72
N PHE A 69 0.67 8.71 8.21
CA PHE A 69 0.04 7.95 7.12
C PHE A 69 -1.27 7.24 7.57
N ILE A 70 -1.45 6.99 8.88
CA ILE A 70 -2.70 6.50 9.47
C ILE A 70 -3.75 7.60 9.54
N VAL A 71 -3.31 8.83 9.84
CA VAL A 71 -4.17 10.02 9.87
C VAL A 71 -4.69 10.32 8.47
N ASP A 72 -3.83 10.24 7.45
CA ASP A 72 -4.24 10.39 6.05
C ASP A 72 -5.25 9.33 5.62
N ALA A 73 -5.06 8.05 5.99
CA ALA A 73 -6.02 7.00 5.69
C ALA A 73 -7.40 7.26 6.32
N ARG A 74 -7.44 7.72 7.59
CA ARG A 74 -8.69 8.11 8.27
C ARG A 74 -9.36 9.31 7.62
N ASN A 75 -8.58 10.34 7.26
CA ASN A 75 -9.11 11.55 6.63
C ASN A 75 -9.67 11.27 5.23
N VAL A 76 -9.01 10.40 4.47
CA VAL A 76 -9.49 10.00 3.15
C VAL A 76 -10.75 9.12 3.28
N TYR A 77 -10.80 8.21 4.26
CA TYR A 77 -12.01 7.44 4.58
C TYR A 77 -13.23 8.34 4.85
N THR A 78 -13.10 9.32 5.74
CA THR A 78 -14.18 10.26 6.08
C THR A 78 -14.62 11.08 4.87
N ARG A 79 -13.67 11.47 4.00
CA ARG A 79 -13.96 12.22 2.76
C ARG A 79 -14.64 11.37 1.68
N LEU A 80 -14.45 10.05 1.68
CA LEU A 80 -15.02 9.17 0.66
C LEU A 80 -16.42 8.67 1.03
N ILE A 81 -16.66 8.32 2.30
CA ILE A 81 -18.02 7.99 2.77
C ILE A 81 -18.95 9.19 2.68
N SER A 82 -18.45 10.41 2.89
CA SER A 82 -19.25 11.62 2.69
C SER A 82 -19.56 11.94 1.22
N ARG A 83 -18.91 11.27 0.25
CA ARG A 83 -19.06 11.51 -1.19
C ARG A 83 -19.60 10.29 -1.96
N VAL A 84 -20.44 9.47 -1.32
CA VAL A 84 -21.11 8.30 -1.93
C VAL A 84 -21.91 8.75 -3.17
N THR A 85 -21.27 8.64 -4.33
CA THR A 85 -21.77 8.93 -5.67
C THR A 85 -21.22 7.85 -6.61
N SER A 86 -21.80 7.68 -7.80
CA SER A 86 -21.39 6.66 -8.78
C SER A 86 -19.91 6.72 -9.24
N HIS A 87 -19.16 7.77 -8.86
CA HIS A 87 -17.74 7.96 -9.17
C HIS A 87 -16.79 7.49 -8.05
N SER A 88 -17.32 6.87 -6.98
CA SER A 88 -16.52 6.41 -5.84
C SER A 88 -15.41 5.44 -6.26
N ASP A 89 -15.72 4.47 -7.13
CA ASP A 89 -14.76 3.43 -7.55
C ASP A 89 -13.51 4.02 -8.23
N GLN A 90 -13.70 5.03 -9.08
CA GLN A 90 -12.59 5.69 -9.77
C GLN A 90 -11.75 6.52 -8.79
N MET A 91 -12.39 7.29 -7.91
CA MET A 91 -11.68 8.06 -6.88
C MET A 91 -10.88 7.15 -5.93
N PHE A 92 -11.47 6.02 -5.49
CA PHE A 92 -10.76 5.03 -4.67
C PHE A 92 -9.54 4.47 -5.39
N THR A 93 -9.70 4.05 -6.65
CA THR A 93 -8.62 3.49 -7.47
C THR A 93 -7.48 4.48 -7.67
N GLU A 94 -7.79 5.77 -7.91
CA GLU A 94 -6.79 6.82 -8.09
C GLU A 94 -6.01 7.14 -6.81
N GLN A 95 -6.70 7.22 -5.67
CA GLN A 95 -6.06 7.45 -4.39
C GLN A 95 -5.19 6.26 -3.98
N LEU A 96 -5.69 5.03 -4.16
CA LEU A 96 -4.94 3.80 -3.91
C LEU A 96 -3.68 3.74 -4.77
N ALA A 97 -3.78 4.03 -6.06
CA ALA A 97 -2.63 4.08 -6.95
C ALA A 97 -1.60 5.14 -6.51
N SER A 98 -2.05 6.31 -6.06
CA SER A 98 -1.16 7.35 -5.53
C SER A 98 -0.44 6.89 -4.26
N MET A 99 -1.16 6.23 -3.36
CA MET A 99 -0.59 5.65 -2.14
C MET A 99 0.41 4.54 -2.47
N GLU A 100 0.08 3.60 -3.35
CA GLU A 100 0.98 2.52 -3.76
C GLU A 100 2.27 3.05 -4.37
N ARG A 101 2.18 4.08 -5.22
CA ARG A 101 3.37 4.75 -5.75
C ARG A 101 4.25 5.34 -4.66
N LYS A 102 3.65 6.00 -3.65
CA LYS A 102 4.38 6.55 -2.50
C LYS A 102 5.03 5.43 -1.68
N VAL A 103 4.33 4.30 -1.51
CA VAL A 103 4.89 3.11 -0.84
C VAL A 103 6.12 2.63 -1.61
N LEU A 104 6.01 2.41 -2.92
CA LEU A 104 7.14 1.96 -3.76
C LEU A 104 8.33 2.92 -3.69
N HIS A 105 8.08 4.24 -3.71
CA HIS A 105 9.13 5.24 -3.57
C HIS A 105 9.81 5.17 -2.21
N TYR A 106 9.05 4.98 -1.13
CA TYR A 106 9.60 4.80 0.21
C TYR A 106 10.45 3.52 0.32
N PHE A 107 10.03 2.43 -0.33
CA PHE A 107 10.87 1.23 -0.46
C PHE A 107 12.17 1.51 -1.22
N ASP A 108 12.13 2.29 -2.30
CA ASP A 108 13.32 2.69 -3.04
C ASP A 108 14.28 3.55 -2.20
N ASP A 109 13.75 4.49 -1.42
CA ASP A 109 14.57 5.31 -0.54
C ASP A 109 15.22 4.48 0.57
N VAL A 110 14.47 3.57 1.19
CA VAL A 110 15.04 2.67 2.20
C VAL A 110 16.07 1.71 1.57
N LEU A 111 15.89 1.27 0.32
CA LEU A 111 16.83 0.40 -0.39
C LEU A 111 18.13 1.09 -0.83
N LYS A 112 18.17 2.43 -0.89
CA LYS A 112 19.41 3.20 -1.17
C LYS A 112 20.34 3.27 0.04
N GLU A 113 19.83 3.01 1.23
CA GLU A 113 20.60 3.04 2.48
C GLU A 113 21.47 1.79 2.65
N GLN A 114 22.47 1.88 3.54
CA GLN A 114 23.30 0.73 3.92
C GLN A 114 22.50 -0.24 4.82
N LEU A 115 21.79 -1.16 4.18
CA LEU A 115 21.04 -2.23 4.83
C LEU A 115 21.84 -3.54 4.88
N PRO A 116 21.61 -4.39 5.89
CA PRO A 116 22.07 -5.76 5.86
C PRO A 116 21.55 -6.49 4.61
N GLN A 117 22.42 -7.27 3.96
CA GLN A 117 22.10 -7.93 2.67
C GLN A 117 20.81 -8.75 2.71
N HIS A 118 20.54 -9.47 3.80
CA HIS A 118 19.32 -10.26 3.97
C HIS A 118 18.05 -9.39 4.04
N ILE A 119 18.12 -8.21 4.66
CA ILE A 119 17.01 -7.24 4.71
C ILE A 119 16.81 -6.59 3.34
N ALA A 120 17.88 -6.18 2.67
CA ALA A 120 17.81 -5.59 1.34
C ALA A 120 17.18 -6.57 0.32
N GLN A 121 17.52 -7.86 0.39
CA GLN A 121 16.91 -8.90 -0.43
C GLN A 121 15.41 -9.07 -0.14
N LEU A 122 15.02 -9.10 1.14
CA LEU A 122 13.62 -9.18 1.54
C LEU A 122 12.82 -7.97 1.03
N LEU A 123 13.34 -6.76 1.23
CA LEU A 123 12.69 -5.53 0.78
C LEU A 123 12.55 -5.46 -0.73
N ARG A 124 13.56 -5.89 -1.50
CA ARG A 124 13.45 -6.01 -2.96
C ARG A 124 12.36 -6.98 -3.37
N LYS A 125 12.27 -8.14 -2.71
CA LYS A 125 11.23 -9.15 -3.00
C LYS A 125 9.82 -8.60 -2.72
N ILE A 126 9.63 -7.94 -1.58
CA ILE A 126 8.36 -7.30 -1.22
C ILE A 126 8.02 -6.18 -2.21
N ARG A 127 8.98 -5.32 -2.53
CA ARG A 127 8.80 -4.23 -3.50
C ARG A 127 8.36 -4.78 -4.87
N THR A 128 8.97 -5.84 -5.36
CA THR A 128 8.59 -6.45 -6.65
C THR A 128 7.14 -6.94 -6.63
N ARG A 129 6.70 -7.61 -5.56
CA ARG A 129 5.31 -8.05 -5.41
C ARG A 129 4.33 -6.86 -5.38
N LEU A 130 4.68 -5.80 -4.64
CA LEU A 130 3.87 -4.57 -4.58
C LEU A 130 3.83 -3.83 -5.91
N LEU A 131 4.93 -3.84 -6.67
CA LEU A 131 5.00 -3.26 -8.00
C LEU A 131 4.09 -4.02 -8.97
N GLN A 132 4.10 -5.36 -8.93
CA GLN A 132 3.18 -6.18 -9.72
C GLN A 132 1.72 -5.86 -9.38
N CYS A 133 1.39 -5.76 -8.09
CA CYS A 133 0.06 -5.35 -7.64
C CYS A 133 -0.33 -3.95 -8.15
N TYR A 134 0.63 -3.00 -8.15
CA TYR A 134 0.42 -1.65 -8.66
C TYR A 134 0.20 -1.63 -10.18
N ASP A 135 0.98 -2.41 -10.93
CA ASP A 135 0.86 -2.51 -12.39
C ASP A 135 -0.48 -3.15 -12.79
N GLU A 136 -0.91 -4.21 -12.10
CA GLU A 136 -2.23 -4.81 -12.26
C GLU A 136 -3.36 -3.78 -12.01
N LEU A 137 -3.22 -2.98 -10.94
CA LEU A 137 -4.15 -1.89 -10.63
C LEU A 137 -4.18 -0.82 -11.74
N GLN A 138 -3.04 -0.46 -12.32
CA GLN A 138 -2.97 0.49 -13.45
C GLN A 138 -3.59 -0.08 -14.72
N LEU A 139 -3.39 -1.37 -15.01
CA LEU A 139 -3.95 -2.04 -16.17
C LEU A 139 -5.48 -2.02 -16.12
N ILE A 140 -6.07 -2.40 -14.98
CA ILE A 140 -7.52 -2.39 -14.80
C ILE A 140 -8.08 -0.96 -14.84
N LYS A 141 -7.41 0.00 -14.21
CA LYS A 141 -7.77 1.42 -14.31
C LYS A 141 -7.81 1.88 -15.77
N SER A 142 -6.78 1.53 -16.54
CA SER A 142 -6.65 1.92 -17.95
C SER A 142 -7.65 1.20 -18.85
N ALA A 143 -7.98 -0.06 -18.55
CA ALA A 143 -9.03 -0.82 -19.23
C ALA A 143 -10.42 -0.20 -18.99
N ARG A 144 -10.74 0.14 -17.73
CA ARG A 144 -12.02 0.76 -17.34
C ARG A 144 -12.18 2.17 -17.94
N LYS A 145 -11.10 2.95 -17.99
CA LYS A 145 -11.09 4.28 -18.62
C LYS A 145 -11.36 4.20 -20.13
N ARG A 146 -10.79 3.20 -20.81
CA ARG A 146 -11.05 2.92 -22.23
C ARG A 146 -12.48 2.48 -22.50
N PHE A 147 -13.06 1.66 -21.62
CA PHE A 147 -14.45 1.19 -21.77
C PHE A 147 -15.46 2.33 -21.66
N ILE A 148 -15.26 3.26 -20.70
CA ILE A 148 -16.14 4.43 -20.52
C ILE A 148 -16.01 5.41 -21.70
N HIS A 149 -14.80 5.62 -22.23
CA HIS A 149 -14.58 6.53 -23.36
C HIS A 149 -15.09 5.98 -24.70
N ASN A 150 -15.34 4.67 -24.80
CA ASN A 150 -15.84 4.02 -26.01
C ASN A 150 -17.36 3.78 -25.98
N GLN A 151 -18.04 4.24 -24.93
CA GLN A 151 -19.50 4.22 -24.75
C GLN A 151 -20.11 5.63 -24.62
N ALA A 152 -19.31 6.69 -24.76
CA ALA A 152 -19.75 8.09 -24.78
C ALA A 152 -19.59 8.66 -26.20
#